data_AF-A0A2V6J912-F1
#
_entry.id   AF-A0A2V6J912-F1
#
_cell.length_a   1.000
_cell.length_b   1.000
_cell.length_c   1.000
_cell.angle_alpha   90.00
_cell.angle_beta   90.00
_cell.angle_gamma   90.00
#
_symmetry.space_group_name_H-M   'P 1'
#
loop_
_entity.id
_entity.type
_entity.pdbx_description
1 polymer ?
#
loop_
_entity_poly.entity_id
_entity_poly.type
_entity_poly.pdbx_seq_one_letter_code
_entity_poly.pdbx_strand_id
1 'polypeptide(L)'
;MLPPISVVIPAFNEANDGSTDSTGEMIRKVAAVPSSVAVRLLENFPNRGKGAAVRTGLSSATKPIGVFFDADLSTPVDELPKIVEPIARGEVDIAFGSRALDRKLIGNRQPWRREQGGRVFNLVVRVATGLPFWDTQCGFKAFRMEACRPIIEAAKVIGFG
;
A
#
# COMPACT_ATOMS: atom_id res chain seq x y z
N MET A 1 6.83 -29.89 1.80
CA MET A 1 7.89 -29.17 1.07
C MET A 1 7.20 -27.99 0.41
N LEU A 2 7.27 -26.79 0.99
CA LEU A 2 6.63 -25.60 0.42
C LEU A 2 7.34 -25.29 -0.91
N PRO A 3 6.61 -24.98 -2.01
CA PRO A 3 7.26 -24.50 -3.22
C PRO A 3 8.06 -23.23 -2.87
N PRO A 4 9.21 -22.98 -3.52
CA PRO A 4 10.00 -21.79 -3.27
C PRO A 4 9.11 -20.55 -3.48
N ILE A 5 8.72 -19.90 -2.39
CA ILE A 5 7.97 -18.65 -2.41
C ILE A 5 8.96 -17.58 -2.82
N SER A 6 9.15 -17.45 -4.11
CA SER A 6 9.68 -16.23 -4.69
C SER A 6 8.59 -15.19 -4.53
N VAL A 7 8.60 -14.40 -3.44
CA VAL A 7 7.97 -13.08 -3.48
C VAL A 7 8.82 -12.25 -4.44
N VAL A 8 8.63 -12.52 -5.73
CA VAL A 8 9.18 -11.66 -6.76
C VAL A 8 8.29 -10.42 -6.68
N ILE A 9 8.86 -9.30 -6.23
CA ILE A 9 8.36 -7.97 -6.57
C ILE A 9 9.22 -7.48 -7.75
N PRO A 10 9.14 -8.05 -8.97
CA PRO A 10 9.79 -7.43 -10.10
C PRO A 10 8.86 -6.31 -10.57
N ALA A 11 9.30 -5.08 -10.35
CA ALA A 11 8.56 -3.81 -10.41
C ALA A 11 8.03 -3.38 -9.04
N PHE A 12 8.93 -2.88 -8.20
CA PHE A 12 8.57 -1.85 -7.24
C PHE A 12 8.18 -0.61 -8.05
N ASN A 13 6.87 -0.37 -8.20
CA ASN A 13 6.34 0.80 -8.88
C ASN A 13 6.25 1.95 -7.87
N GLU A 14 7.22 2.85 -7.90
CA GLU A 14 7.12 4.09 -7.13
C GLU A 14 6.35 5.11 -7.95
N ALA A 15 5.14 5.43 -7.51
CA ALA A 15 4.34 6.50 -8.10
C ALA A 15 4.78 7.84 -7.50
N ASN A 16 5.71 8.52 -8.18
CA ASN A 16 6.10 9.88 -7.84
C ASN A 16 5.02 10.85 -8.32
N ASP A 17 4.26 11.40 -7.38
CA ASP A 17 3.13 12.28 -7.65
C ASP A 17 3.54 13.74 -7.78
N GLY A 18 4.47 14.02 -8.69
CA GLY A 18 4.89 15.38 -9.02
C GLY A 18 5.76 16.04 -7.96
N SER A 19 6.60 15.25 -7.26
CA SER A 19 7.55 15.80 -6.29
C SER A 19 8.49 16.81 -6.96
N THR A 20 8.73 17.94 -6.30
CA THR A 20 9.63 19.01 -6.76
C THR A 20 11.04 18.89 -6.19
N ASP A 21 11.30 17.86 -5.39
CA ASP A 21 12.60 17.54 -4.79
C ASP A 21 13.35 16.48 -5.62
N SER A 22 14.46 15.97 -5.07
CA SER A 22 15.30 14.96 -5.73
C SER A 22 14.73 13.53 -5.71
N THR A 23 13.48 13.30 -5.26
CA THR A 23 12.89 11.96 -5.12
C THR A 23 12.93 11.18 -6.43
N GLY A 24 12.47 11.78 -7.53
CA GLY A 24 12.49 11.11 -8.85
C GLY A 24 13.90 10.76 -9.32
N GLU A 25 14.89 11.60 -9.04
CA GLU A 25 16.30 11.33 -9.40
C GLU A 25 16.86 10.15 -8.57
N MET A 26 16.59 10.12 -7.27
CA MET A 26 17.03 9.04 -6.39
C MET A 26 16.46 7.68 -6.83
N ILE A 27 15.17 7.63 -7.17
CA ILE A 27 14.52 6.38 -7.62
C ILE A 27 15.14 5.91 -8.94
N ARG A 28 15.42 6.81 -9.89
CA ARG A 28 16.11 6.44 -11.13
C ARG A 28 17.51 5.86 -10.87
N LYS A 29 18.26 6.43 -9.91
CA LYS A 29 19.56 5.88 -9.51
C LYS A 29 19.43 4.47 -8.94
N VAL A 30 18.47 4.24 -8.04
CA VAL A 30 18.19 2.92 -7.47
C VAL A 30 17.79 1.92 -8.56
N ALA A 31 16.91 2.32 -9.49
CA ALA A 31 16.47 1.47 -10.60
C ALA A 31 17.60 1.11 -11.59
N ALA A 32 18.65 1.94 -11.68
CA ALA A 32 19.81 1.68 -12.52
C ALA A 32 20.80 0.67 -11.89
N VAL A 33 20.70 0.40 -10.59
CA VAL A 33 21.56 -0.58 -9.90
C VAL A 33 21.03 -1.99 -10.18
N PRO A 34 21.82 -2.90 -10.79
CA PRO A 34 21.41 -4.29 -10.98
C PRO A 34 21.13 -4.94 -9.62
N SER A 35 19.90 -5.41 -9.44
CA SER A 35 19.50 -6.12 -8.22
C SER A 35 18.48 -7.19 -8.54
N SER A 36 18.19 -8.06 -7.57
CA SER A 36 17.11 -9.05 -7.68
C SER A 36 15.71 -8.40 -7.69
N VAL A 37 15.62 -7.11 -7.37
CA VAL A 37 14.38 -6.32 -7.34
C VAL A 37 14.39 -5.33 -8.49
N ALA A 38 13.52 -5.54 -9.47
CA ALA A 38 13.33 -4.54 -10.52
C ALA A 38 12.55 -3.35 -9.93
N VAL A 39 13.07 -2.13 -10.08
CA VAL A 39 12.41 -0.89 -9.67
C VAL A 39 11.99 -0.13 -10.92
N ARG A 40 10.77 0.40 -10.91
CA ARG A 40 10.24 1.21 -11.99
C ARG A 40 9.62 2.48 -11.43
N LEU A 41 10.12 3.62 -11.87
CA LEU A 41 9.53 4.92 -11.56
C LEU A 41 8.32 5.18 -12.45
N LEU A 42 7.21 5.56 -11.84
CA LEU A 42 6.02 6.08 -12.52
C LEU A 42 5.81 7.52 -12.09
N GLU A 43 5.78 8.45 -13.03
CA GLU A 43 5.65 9.87 -12.72
C GLU A 43 4.25 10.34 -13.08
N ASN A 44 3.52 10.81 -12.07
CA ASN A 44 2.32 11.61 -12.30
C ASN A 44 2.74 13.08 -12.26
N PHE A 45 2.63 13.77 -13.40
CA PHE A 45 2.81 15.22 -13.45
C PHE A 45 1.60 15.88 -14.11
N PRO A 46 1.03 16.96 -13.53
CA PRO A 46 1.34 17.52 -12.20
C PRO A 46 0.88 16.58 -11.06
N ASN A 47 1.11 16.94 -9.79
CA ASN A 47 0.59 16.20 -8.62
C ASN A 47 -0.93 15.95 -8.78
N ARG A 48 -1.35 14.69 -8.68
CA ARG A 48 -2.75 14.27 -8.82
C ARG A 48 -3.32 13.70 -7.53
N GLY A 49 -2.64 13.79 -6.40
CA GLY A 49 -3.05 13.22 -5.13
C GLY A 49 -2.74 11.73 -4.97
N LYS A 50 -2.70 11.29 -3.70
CA LYS A 50 -2.34 9.93 -3.30
C LYS A 50 -3.22 8.85 -3.93
N GLY A 51 -4.53 9.05 -3.98
CA GLY A 51 -5.45 8.07 -4.57
C GLY A 51 -5.15 7.80 -6.04
N ALA A 52 -4.82 8.86 -6.80
CA ALA A 52 -4.37 8.72 -8.18
C ALA A 52 -3.03 8.00 -8.29
N ALA A 53 -2.05 8.33 -7.42
CA ALA A 53 -0.75 7.67 -7.36
C ALA A 53 -0.86 6.17 -7.07
N VAL A 54 -1.63 5.80 -6.04
CA VAL A 54 -1.89 4.40 -5.67
C VAL A 54 -2.57 3.64 -6.82
N ARG A 55 -3.60 4.25 -7.45
CA ARG A 55 -4.28 3.65 -8.60
C ARG A 55 -3.31 3.42 -9.76
N THR A 56 -2.52 4.41 -10.15
CA THR A 56 -1.51 4.27 -11.22
C THR A 56 -0.49 3.18 -10.90
N GLY A 57 0.02 3.15 -9.66
CA GLY A 57 0.98 2.14 -9.21
C GLY A 57 0.44 0.71 -9.25
N LEU A 58 -0.78 0.50 -8.72
CA LEU A 58 -1.42 -0.81 -8.70
C LEU A 58 -1.90 -1.25 -10.08
N SER A 59 -2.49 -0.37 -10.89
CA SER A 59 -2.94 -0.70 -12.25
C SER A 59 -1.79 -1.12 -13.16
N SER A 60 -0.60 -0.56 -12.96
CA SER A 60 0.60 -0.93 -13.72
C SER A 60 1.33 -2.16 -13.18
N ALA A 61 0.89 -2.75 -12.06
CA ALA A 61 1.48 -3.97 -11.53
C ALA A 61 1.25 -5.15 -12.48
N THR A 62 2.32 -5.91 -12.74
CA THR A 62 2.33 -7.05 -13.68
C THR A 62 2.36 -8.40 -12.98
N LYS A 63 2.46 -8.41 -11.65
CA LYS A 63 2.48 -9.64 -10.84
C LYS A 63 1.08 -10.01 -10.34
N PRO A 64 0.86 -11.28 -9.95
CA PRO A 64 -0.41 -11.73 -9.38
C PRO A 64 -0.77 -11.05 -8.05
N ILE A 65 0.22 -10.60 -7.27
CA ILE A 65 0.03 -9.91 -6.00
C ILE A 65 0.58 -8.49 -6.13
N GLY A 66 -0.26 -7.50 -5.84
CA GLY A 66 0.11 -6.09 -5.75
C GLY A 66 0.15 -5.65 -4.30
N VAL A 67 1.13 -4.82 -3.94
CA VAL A 67 1.27 -4.28 -2.59
C VAL A 67 1.36 -2.77 -2.66
N PHE A 68 0.69 -2.10 -1.74
CA PHE A 68 0.79 -0.67 -1.49
C PHE A 68 1.28 -0.44 -0.06
N PHE A 69 2.29 0.41 0.10
CA PHE A 69 2.78 0.90 1.39
C PHE A 69 3.26 2.34 1.29
N ASP A 70 3.26 3.04 2.43
CA ASP A 70 3.73 4.42 2.51
C ASP A 70 5.28 4.47 2.48
N ALA A 71 5.83 5.39 1.68
CA ALA A 71 7.28 5.53 1.48
C ALA A 71 8.04 5.97 2.75
N ASP A 72 7.33 6.45 3.77
CA ASP A 72 7.88 6.79 5.08
C ASP A 72 8.18 5.57 5.96
N LEU A 73 7.86 4.36 5.48
CA LEU A 73 8.00 3.10 6.20
C LEU A 73 7.34 3.12 7.58
N SER A 74 6.21 3.84 7.70
CA SER A 74 5.39 3.85 8.91
C SER A 74 4.89 2.47 9.33
N THR A 75 4.93 1.50 8.42
CA THR A 75 4.87 0.06 8.72
C THR A 75 6.16 -0.61 8.22
N PRO A 76 6.88 -1.38 9.06
CA PRO A 76 8.11 -2.07 8.64
C PRO A 76 7.88 -3.02 7.47
N VAL A 77 8.81 -3.05 6.53
CA VAL A 77 8.78 -3.95 5.36
C VAL A 77 8.81 -5.43 5.77
N ASP A 78 9.39 -5.74 6.93
CA ASP A 78 9.44 -7.10 7.50
C ASP A 78 8.04 -7.67 7.83
N GLU A 79 7.01 -6.84 7.86
CA GLU A 79 5.62 -7.25 8.04
C GLU A 79 4.96 -7.74 6.74
N LEU A 80 5.61 -7.56 5.58
CA LEU A 80 5.06 -7.95 4.26
C LEU A 80 4.62 -9.43 4.18
N PRO A 81 5.37 -10.42 4.69
CA PRO A 81 4.95 -11.81 4.62
C PRO A 81 3.56 -12.05 5.24
N LYS A 82 3.21 -11.34 6.31
CA LYS A 82 1.94 -11.51 7.02
C LYS A 82 0.72 -11.13 6.15
N ILE A 83 0.87 -10.22 5.19
CA ILE A 83 -0.21 -9.81 4.27
C ILE A 83 -0.09 -10.48 2.90
N VAL A 84 1.11 -10.86 2.47
CA VAL A 84 1.33 -11.50 1.15
C VAL A 84 1.05 -12.99 1.20
N GLU A 85 1.48 -13.70 2.25
CA GLU A 85 1.34 -15.16 2.32
C GLU A 85 -0.11 -15.65 2.27
N PRO A 86 -1.09 -15.07 3.00
CA PRO A 86 -2.48 -15.51 2.91
C PRO A 86 -3.04 -15.38 1.49
N ILE A 87 -2.62 -14.36 0.75
CA ILE A 87 -3.01 -14.17 -0.66
C ILE A 87 -2.31 -15.20 -1.54
N ALA A 88 -1.02 -15.44 -1.33
CA ALA A 88 -0.25 -16.43 -2.08
C ALA A 88 -0.77 -17.86 -1.87
N ARG A 89 -1.30 -18.17 -0.68
CA ARG A 89 -1.99 -19.43 -0.37
C ARG A 89 -3.43 -19.50 -0.89
N GLY A 90 -3.95 -18.41 -1.46
CA GLY A 90 -5.32 -18.35 -1.98
C GLY A 90 -6.40 -18.29 -0.89
N GLU A 91 -6.03 -17.92 0.34
CA GLU A 91 -6.95 -17.85 1.49
C GLU A 91 -7.82 -16.59 1.45
N VAL A 92 -7.27 -15.49 0.94
CA VAL A 92 -7.92 -14.18 0.88
C VAL A 92 -7.53 -13.40 -0.37
N ASP A 93 -8.39 -12.44 -0.75
CA ASP A 93 -8.16 -11.55 -1.90
C ASP A 93 -7.45 -10.25 -1.54
N ILE A 94 -7.66 -9.80 -0.30
CA ILE A 94 -7.16 -8.55 0.21
C ILE A 94 -6.70 -8.79 1.64
N ALA A 95 -5.50 -8.33 1.95
CA ALA A 95 -4.96 -8.31 3.30
C ALA A 95 -4.37 -6.93 3.58
N PHE A 96 -4.53 -6.41 4.79
CA PHE A 96 -3.97 -5.12 5.16
C PHE A 96 -3.55 -5.10 6.62
N GLY A 97 -2.51 -4.32 6.91
CA GLY A 97 -2.06 -4.08 8.26
C GLY A 97 -3.11 -3.32 9.06
N SER A 98 -3.11 -3.49 10.38
CA SER A 98 -3.97 -2.73 11.27
C SER A 98 -3.18 -2.37 12.52
N ARG A 99 -3.01 -1.07 12.74
CA ARG A 99 -2.37 -0.54 13.95
C ARG A 99 -3.27 -0.67 15.17
N ALA A 100 -4.55 -0.96 14.95
CA ALA A 100 -5.53 -1.20 15.99
C ALA A 100 -5.45 -2.61 16.59
N LEU A 101 -4.79 -3.57 15.92
CA LEU A 101 -4.65 -4.95 16.42
C LEU A 101 -3.75 -5.03 17.65
N ASP A 102 -2.62 -4.31 17.63
CA ASP A 102 -1.78 -4.16 18.82
C ASP A 102 -1.24 -2.73 18.91
N ARG A 103 -1.84 -1.96 19.82
CA ARG A 103 -1.44 -0.56 20.06
C ARG A 103 -0.06 -0.41 20.70
N LYS A 104 0.52 -1.49 21.24
CA LYS A 104 1.89 -1.47 21.77
C LYS A 104 2.93 -1.37 20.67
N LEU A 105 2.58 -1.78 19.45
CA LEU A 105 3.45 -1.67 18.26
C LEU A 105 3.51 -0.25 17.69
N ILE A 106 2.72 0.69 18.21
CA ILE A 106 2.78 2.10 17.82
C ILE A 106 3.96 2.75 18.54
N GLY A 107 5.15 2.69 17.93
CA GLY A 107 6.40 3.20 18.51
C GLY A 107 6.35 4.68 18.87
N ASN A 108 5.79 5.51 17.99
CA ASN A 108 5.57 6.93 18.24
C ASN A 108 4.08 7.21 18.40
N ARG A 109 3.64 7.44 19.65
CA ARG A 109 2.26 7.83 19.93
C ARG A 109 1.95 9.17 19.27
N GLN A 110 0.96 9.18 18.40
CA GLN A 110 0.45 10.40 17.81
C GLN A 110 -0.22 11.29 18.89
N PRO A 111 -0.28 12.61 18.69
CA PRO A 111 -1.03 13.49 19.58
C PRO A 111 -2.45 12.97 19.77
N TRP A 112 -2.94 13.00 21.01
CA TRP A 112 -4.23 12.39 21.39
C TRP A 112 -5.39 12.84 20.49
N ARG A 113 -5.40 14.10 20.02
CA ARG A 113 -6.42 14.62 19.10
C ARG A 113 -6.43 13.88 17.76
N ARG A 114 -5.26 13.57 17.21
CA ARG A 114 -5.12 12.81 15.96
C ARG A 114 -5.58 11.37 16.15
N GLU A 115 -5.31 10.79 17.31
CA GLU A 115 -5.77 9.44 17.64
C GLU A 115 -7.30 9.37 17.80
N GLN A 116 -7.93 10.32 18.51
CA GLN A 116 -9.39 10.36 18.62
C GLN A 116 -10.06 10.65 17.27
N GLY A 117 -9.49 11.57 16.48
CA GLY A 117 -9.97 11.85 15.12
C GLY A 117 -9.97 10.59 14.25
N GLY A 118 -8.87 9.83 14.25
CA GLY A 118 -8.80 8.56 13.52
C GLY A 118 -9.81 7.53 14.00
N ARG A 119 -10.07 7.44 15.31
CA ARG A 119 -11.09 6.53 15.87
C ARG A 119 -12.50 6.91 15.44
N VAL A 120 -12.86 8.19 15.52
CA VAL A 120 -14.17 8.69 15.10
C VAL A 120 -14.37 8.46 13.61
N PHE A 121 -13.36 8.77 12.80
CA PHE A 121 -13.40 8.51 11.37
C PHE A 121 -13.58 7.03 11.05
N ASN A 122 -12.80 6.14 11.69
CA ASN A 122 -12.93 4.70 11.50
C ASN A 122 -14.32 4.20 11.92
N LEU A 123 -14.91 4.75 13.00
CA LEU A 123 -16.28 4.42 13.40
C LEU A 123 -17.29 4.83 12.32
N VAL A 124 -17.17 6.05 11.79
CA VAL A 124 -18.03 6.54 10.71
C VAL A 124 -17.93 5.65 9.48
N VAL A 125 -16.70 5.32 9.04
CA VAL A 125 -16.48 4.42 7.90
C VAL A 125 -17.08 3.04 8.16
N ARG A 126 -16.89 2.49 9.36
CA ARG A 126 -17.42 1.18 9.74
C ARG A 126 -18.94 1.15 9.70
N VAL A 127 -19.60 2.18 10.22
CA VAL A 127 -21.06 2.31 10.21
C VAL A 127 -21.57 2.52 8.80
N ALA A 128 -20.94 3.40 8.02
CA ALA A 128 -21.38 3.73 6.66
C ALA A 128 -21.19 2.56 5.68
N THR A 129 -20.16 1.73 5.86
CA THR A 129 -19.84 0.61 4.95
C THR A 129 -20.35 -0.75 5.43
N GLY A 130 -20.68 -0.88 6.72
CA GLY A 130 -21.03 -2.17 7.34
C GLY A 130 -19.85 -3.14 7.47
N LEU A 131 -18.62 -2.73 7.12
CA LEU A 131 -17.45 -3.61 7.15
C LEU A 131 -17.02 -3.91 8.60
N PRO A 132 -16.59 -5.14 8.92
CA PRO A 132 -16.23 -5.53 10.29
C PRO A 132 -14.80 -5.12 10.70
N PHE A 133 -14.15 -4.21 9.99
CA PHE A 133 -12.72 -3.91 10.15
C PHE A 133 -12.46 -2.66 10.99
N TRP A 134 -11.44 -2.72 11.84
CA TRP A 134 -11.08 -1.66 12.78
C TRP A 134 -10.15 -0.57 12.22
N ASP A 135 -9.41 -0.87 11.16
CA ASP A 135 -8.46 0.05 10.53
C ASP A 135 -8.44 -0.16 9.01
N THR A 136 -9.39 0.45 8.30
CA THR A 136 -9.43 0.43 6.83
C THR A 136 -8.48 1.45 6.21
N GLN A 137 -7.89 2.34 7.00
CA GLN A 137 -7.09 3.49 6.56
C GLN A 137 -5.57 3.25 6.65
N CYS A 138 -5.15 2.07 7.12
CA CYS A 138 -3.74 1.72 7.12
C CYS A 138 -3.17 1.75 5.69
N GLY A 139 -2.02 2.40 5.53
CA GLY A 139 -1.33 2.50 4.25
C GLY A 139 -0.68 1.21 3.77
N PHE A 140 -0.74 0.11 4.54
CA PHE A 140 -0.06 -1.15 4.27
C PHE A 140 -1.04 -2.23 3.80
N LYS A 141 -1.10 -2.51 2.50
CA LYS A 141 -2.14 -3.37 1.90
C LYS A 141 -1.58 -4.25 0.78
N ALA A 142 -2.09 -5.47 0.67
CA ALA A 142 -1.82 -6.41 -0.41
C ALA A 142 -3.12 -6.87 -1.08
N PHE A 143 -3.03 -7.14 -2.38
CA PHE A 143 -4.17 -7.42 -3.26
C PHE A 143 -3.86 -8.58 -4.20
N ARG A 144 -4.80 -9.52 -4.34
CA ARG A 144 -4.86 -10.45 -5.46
C ARG A 144 -5.26 -9.67 -6.70
N MET A 145 -4.32 -9.43 -7.61
CA MET A 145 -4.51 -8.51 -8.72
C MET A 145 -5.61 -8.96 -9.67
N GLU A 146 -5.77 -10.26 -9.89
CA GLU A 146 -6.86 -10.79 -10.73
C GLU A 146 -8.25 -10.39 -10.20
N ALA A 147 -8.49 -10.57 -8.89
CA ALA A 147 -9.75 -10.23 -8.26
C ALA A 147 -9.94 -8.71 -8.06
N CYS A 148 -8.85 -7.99 -7.76
CA CYS A 148 -8.93 -6.59 -7.34
C CYS A 148 -8.80 -5.59 -8.49
N ARG A 149 -8.28 -5.98 -9.66
CA ARG A 149 -8.04 -5.05 -10.78
C ARG A 149 -9.29 -4.28 -11.22
N PRO A 150 -10.48 -4.90 -11.38
CA PRO A 150 -11.68 -4.14 -11.72
C PRO A 150 -12.05 -3.07 -10.69
N ILE A 151 -11.82 -3.36 -9.40
CA ILE A 151 -12.09 -2.43 -8.29
C ILE A 151 -11.09 -1.27 -8.30
N ILE A 152 -9.80 -1.58 -8.52
CA ILE A 152 -8.73 -0.58 -8.60
C ILE A 152 -8.98 0.38 -9.78
N GLU A 153 -9.36 -0.14 -10.94
CA GLU A 153 -9.63 0.65 -12.14
C GLU A 153 -10.91 1.48 -12.00
N ALA A 154 -11.92 0.99 -11.27
CA ALA A 154 -13.14 1.73 -10.98
C ALA A 154 -12.99 2.80 -9.89
N ALA A 155 -11.89 2.80 -9.12
CA ALA A 155 -11.68 3.73 -8.01
C ALA A 155 -11.60 5.18 -8.51
N LYS A 156 -12.47 6.07 -7.99
CA LYS A 156 -12.53 7.48 -8.40
C LYS A 156 -11.84 8.44 -7.44
N VAL A 157 -11.44 7.99 -6.25
CA VAL A 157 -10.81 8.86 -5.24
C VAL A 157 -9.41 9.25 -5.70
N ILE A 158 -9.13 10.55 -5.66
CA ILE A 158 -7.93 11.16 -6.23
C ILE A 158 -6.92 11.55 -5.12
N GLY A 159 -7.39 12.05 -3.98
CA GLY A 159 -6.55 12.51 -2.85
C GLY A 159 -6.80 11.75 -1.54
N PHE A 160 -6.42 12.37 -0.43
CA PHE A 160 -6.88 11.97 0.91
C PHE A 160 -8.29 12.53 1.16
N GLY A 161 -9.12 11.76 1.86
CA GLY A 161 -10.29 12.27 2.57
C GLY A 161 -9.95 12.32 4.06
#